data_AF-A0A9E0VNI6-F1
#
_entry.id   AF-A0A9E0VNI6-F1
#
_cell.length_a   1.000
_cell.length_b   1.000
_cell.length_c   1.000
_cell.angle_alpha   90.00
_cell.angle_beta   90.00
_cell.angle_gamma   90.00
#
_symmetry.space_group_name_H-M   'P 1'
#
loop_
_entity.id
_entity.type
_entity.pdbx_description
1 polymer ?
#
loop_
_entity_poly.entity_id
_entity_poly.type
_entity_poly.pdbx_seq_one_letter_code
_entity_poly.pdbx_strand_id
1 'polypeptide(L)' 'MSIVEEATARETEFEVIDRLTWMNSKEAARYLRKTRNALHIMVARGYVRARRFRGRLYFRRIELDRLLESSTS' A
#
# COMPACT_ATOMS: atom_id res chain seq x y z
N MET A 1 -4.27 27.00 -21.20
CA MET A 1 -3.51 25.83 -20.67
C MET A 1 -4.05 24.61 -21.36
N SER A 2 -3.16 23.82 -21.97
CA SER A 2 -3.53 22.81 -22.96
C SER A 2 -3.99 21.53 -22.26
N ILE A 3 -5.04 20.89 -22.78
CA ILE A 3 -5.58 19.59 -22.34
C ILE A 3 -4.50 18.50 -22.20
N VAL A 4 -3.40 18.66 -22.93
CA VAL A 4 -2.25 17.75 -22.95
C VAL A 4 -1.39 17.86 -21.68
N GLU A 5 -1.21 19.06 -21.10
CA GLU A 5 -0.42 19.24 -19.86
C GLU A 5 -1.12 18.62 -18.64
N GLU A 6 -2.44 18.71 -18.60
CA GLU A 6 -3.26 18.21 -17.50
C GLU A 6 -3.36 16.67 -17.49
N ALA A 7 -3.18 16.01 -18.63
CA ALA A 7 -3.09 14.55 -18.72
C ALA A 7 -1.73 14.05 -18.20
N THR A 8 -0.64 14.70 -18.62
CA THR A 8 0.72 14.38 -18.13
C THR A 8 0.87 14.56 -16.62
N ALA A 9 0.26 15.60 -16.03
CA ALA A 9 0.31 15.80 -14.58
C ALA A 9 -0.39 14.67 -13.79
N ARG A 10 -1.52 14.15 -14.31
CA ARG A 10 -2.27 13.03 -13.69
C ARG A 10 -1.52 11.70 -13.82
N GLU A 11 -0.84 11.47 -14.93
CA GLU A 11 -0.01 10.28 -15.13
C GLU A 11 1.23 10.28 -14.23
N THR A 12 1.84 11.46 -14.03
CA THR A 12 3.05 11.60 -13.19
C THR A 12 2.75 11.38 -11.70
N GLU A 13 1.60 11.84 -11.18
CA GLU A 13 1.17 11.51 -9.81
C GLU A 13 1.00 10.00 -9.60
N PHE A 14 0.47 9.30 -10.60
CA PHE A 14 0.22 7.86 -10.54
C PHE A 14 1.53 7.05 -10.50
N GLU A 15 2.54 7.46 -11.27
CA GLU A 15 3.88 6.84 -11.24
C GLU A 15 4.65 7.11 -9.94
N VAL A 16 4.43 8.25 -9.29
CA VAL A 16 5.06 8.55 -7.99
C VAL A 16 4.49 7.64 -6.90
N ILE A 17 3.18 7.38 -6.92
CA ILE A 17 2.54 6.41 -6.01
C ILE A 17 3.14 5.00 -6.19
N ASP A 18 3.50 4.64 -7.42
CA ASP A 18 4.14 3.36 -7.71
C ASP A 18 5.54 3.23 -7.06
N ARG A 19 6.24 4.36 -6.85
CA ARG A 19 7.52 4.45 -6.11
C ARG A 19 7.39 4.61 -4.60
N LEU A 20 6.19 4.84 -4.04
CA LEU A 20 6.00 4.92 -2.59
C LEU A 20 6.26 3.53 -1.97
N THR A 21 7.49 3.33 -1.51
CA THR A 21 7.95 2.09 -0.85
C THR A 21 7.13 1.76 0.40
N TRP A 22 6.48 2.76 1.00
CA TRP A 22 5.74 2.63 2.26
C TRP A 22 4.32 3.17 2.13
N MET A 23 3.35 2.30 2.36
CA MET A 23 1.92 2.61 2.40
C MET A 23 1.44 2.78 3.84
N ASN A 24 0.49 3.68 4.08
CA ASN A 24 -0.17 3.77 5.38
C ASN A 24 -1.24 2.66 5.53
N SER A 25 -1.79 2.45 6.74
CA SER A 25 -2.79 1.38 6.96
C SER A 25 -4.06 1.49 6.10
N LYS A 26 -4.43 2.69 5.63
CA LYS A 26 -5.61 2.87 4.77
C LYS A 26 -5.31 2.41 3.34
N GLU A 27 -4.17 2.82 2.81
CA GLU A 27 -3.67 2.41 1.49
C GLU A 27 -3.39 0.93 1.45
N ALA A 28 -2.67 0.38 2.43
CA ALA A 28 -2.35 -1.04 2.49
C ALA A 28 -3.61 -1.93 2.57
N ALA A 29 -4.63 -1.48 3.31
CA ALA A 29 -5.91 -2.19 3.37
C ALA A 29 -6.63 -2.18 2.01
N ARG A 30 -6.62 -1.02 1.33
CA ARG A 30 -7.16 -0.89 -0.03
C ARG A 30 -6.39 -1.77 -1.03
N TYR A 31 -5.06 -1.83 -0.91
CA TYR A 31 -4.19 -2.64 -1.75
C TYR A 31 -4.52 -4.13 -1.64
N LEU A 32 -4.63 -4.66 -0.42
CA LEU A 32 -5.02 -6.05 -0.17
C LEU A 32 -6.52 -6.33 -0.39
N ARG A 33 -7.32 -5.32 -0.76
CA ARG A 33 -8.80 -5.39 -0.83
C ARG A 33 -9.42 -5.94 0.48
N LYS A 34 -8.91 -5.48 1.62
CA LYS A 34 -9.40 -5.84 2.97
C LYS A 34 -9.86 -4.61 3.74
N THR A 35 -10.58 -4.82 4.84
CA THR A 35 -10.90 -3.75 5.79
C THR A 35 -9.66 -3.40 6.62
N ARG A 36 -9.59 -2.16 7.14
CA ARG A 36 -8.49 -1.76 8.07
C ARG A 36 -8.42 -2.64 9.30
N ASN A 37 -9.57 -3.10 9.80
CA ASN A 37 -9.61 -3.97 10.98
C ASN A 37 -9.01 -5.35 10.67
N ALA A 38 -9.32 -5.92 9.51
CA ALA A 38 -8.70 -7.16 9.05
C ALA A 38 -7.18 -7.01 8.91
N LEU A 39 -6.70 -5.90 8.34
CA LEU A 39 -5.26 -5.60 8.26
C LEU A 39 -4.62 -5.54 9.65
N HIS A 40 -5.25 -4.87 10.63
CA HIS A 40 -4.73 -4.81 12.01
C HIS A 40 -4.68 -6.20 12.66
N ILE A 41 -5.71 -7.03 12.46
CA ILE A 41 -5.72 -8.42 12.94
C ILE A 41 -4.58 -9.22 12.30
N MET A 42 -4.34 -9.05 11.00
CA MET A 42 -3.25 -9.73 10.29
C MET A 42 -1.87 -9.31 10.81
N VAL A 43 -1.69 -8.03 11.15
CA VAL A 43 -0.47 -7.53 11.79
C VAL A 43 -0.31 -8.12 13.20
N ALA A 44 -1.38 -8.11 14.00
CA ALA A 44 -1.35 -8.65 15.37
C ALA A 44 -1.05 -10.15 15.39
N ARG A 45 -1.50 -10.90 14.38
CA ARG A 45 -1.22 -12.33 14.20
C ARG A 45 0.15 -12.61 13.55
N GLY A 46 0.88 -11.59 13.14
CA GLY A 46 2.21 -11.73 12.52
C GLY A 46 2.20 -12.15 11.05
N TYR A 47 1.04 -12.18 10.39
CA TYR A 47 0.95 -12.47 8.95
C TYR A 47 1.51 -11.34 8.10
N VAL A 48 1.37 -10.08 8.55
CA VAL A 48 1.84 -8.91 7.81
C VAL A 48 2.91 -8.18 8.62
N ARG A 49 4.08 -7.96 8.05
CA ARG A 49 5.12 -7.14 8.67
C ARG A 49 4.82 -5.66 8.48
N ALA A 50 4.57 -4.97 9.60
CA ALA A 50 4.37 -3.53 9.63
C ALA A 50 5.54 -2.84 10.35
N ARG A 51 5.98 -1.70 9.81
CA ARG A 51 6.93 -0.83 10.50
C ARG A 51 6.17 0.23 11.28
N ARG A 52 6.48 0.35 12.58
CA ARG A 52 5.91 1.39 13.43
C ARG A 52 6.77 2.65 13.33
N PHE A 53 6.15 3.78 12.98
CA PHE A 53 6.80 5.09 13.00
C PHE A 53 5.86 6.13 13.61
N ARG A 54 6.30 6.78 14.70
CA ARG A 54 5.52 7.76 15.48
C ARG A 54 4.06 7.33 15.76
N GLY A 55 3.88 6.06 16.14
CA GLY A 55 2.55 5.51 16.47
C GLY A 55 1.67 5.13 15.28
N ARG A 56 2.16 5.29 14.04
CA ARG A 56 1.49 4.85 12.82
C ARG A 56 2.14 3.59 12.26
N LEU A 57 1.36 2.77 11.58
CA LEU A 57 1.82 1.58 10.87
C LEU A 57 2.05 1.90 9.40
N TYR A 58 3.21 1.51 8.91
CA TYR A 58 3.60 1.61 7.52
C TYR A 58 3.93 0.23 6.98
N PHE A 59 3.52 -0.01 5.74
CA PHE A 59 3.60 -1.30 5.07
C PHE A 59 4.43 -1.18 3.82
N ARG A 60 5.38 -2.10 3.61
CA ARG A 60 6.12 -2.16 2.36
C ARG A 60 5.31 -2.84 1.29
N ARG A 61 5.24 -2.25 0.10
CA ARG A 61 4.56 -2.85 -1.05
C ARG A 61 5.05 -4.27 -1.35
N ILE A 62 6.37 -4.47 -1.43
CA ILE A 62 6.99 -5.78 -1.67
C ILE A 62 6.55 -6.84 -0.65
N GLU A 63 6.35 -6.47 0.61
CA GLU A 63 5.87 -7.41 1.63
C GLU A 63 4.40 -7.78 1.40
N LEU A 64 3.57 -6.82 0.96
CA LEU A 64 2.18 -7.06 0.58
C LEU A 64 2.08 -7.93 -0.70
N ASP A 65 2.97 -7.73 -1.66
CA ASP A 65 3.04 -8.53 -2.90
C ASP A 65 3.40 -9.98 -2.59
N ARG A 66 4.44 -10.21 -1.78
CA ARG A 66 4.83 -11.54 -1.31
C ARG A 66 3.68 -12.26 -0.61
N LEU A 67 2.88 -11.52 0.16
CA LEU A 67 1.70 -12.07 0.83
C LEU A 67 0.64 -12.56 -0.17
N LEU A 68 0.37 -11.79 -1.23
CA LEU A 68 -0.56 -12.18 -2.28
C LEU A 68 -0.05 -13.39 -3.06
N GLU A 69 1.23 -13.39 -3.43
CA GLU A 69 1.89 -14.52 -4.12
C GLU A 69 1.84 -15.79 -3.27
N SER A 70 2.15 -15.69 -1.97
CA SER A 70 2.15 -16.84 -1.05
C SER A 70 0.78 -17.48 -0.84
N SER A 71 -0.31 -16.74 -1.10
CA SER A 71 -1.68 -17.25 -0.92
C SER A 71 -2.20 -18.10 -2.09
N THR A 72 -1.45 -18.15 -3.20
CA THR A 72 -1.87 -18.83 -4.44
C THR A 72 -1.06 -20.10 -4.74
N SER A 73 -0.23 -20.55 -3.79
CA SER A 73 0.54 -21.81 -3.89
C SER A 73 -0.17 -22.99 -3.25
#